data_AF-A0A960X1E0-F1
#
_entry.id   AF-A0A960X1E0-F1
#
_cell.length_a   1.000
_cell.length_b   1.000
_cell.length_c   1.000
_cell.angle_alpha   90.00
_cell.angle_beta   90.00
_cell.angle_gamma   90.00
#
_symmetry.space_group_name_H-M   'P 1'
#
loop_
_entity.id
_entity.type
_entity.pdbx_description
1 polymer ?
#
loop_
_entity_poly.entity_id
_entity_poly.type
_entity_poly.pdbx_seq_one_letter_code
_entity_poly.pdbx_strand_id
1 'polypeptide(L)'
;MHGNPYQYAVYALGLGLFIVSYRWSKTQRLSAGIVATFFLLAVPAVVYAAYYLRVFNEPIWLYQLRSIPGSELLACFSGLAGGWFAAQVQTRFQISTLTTGGLYFGMLLLPYLKGWIWPIDSGSFSKSWRGEVCLQTTPSTCGLASAATVLRQHGFVLEEADLAADAYSTQSGTENWYLKRAIEKHGITVKYQFLQPPFADLPCPSIAGLRLGPGAGHFVAVLRDNGDHYEIGDPMHGRIRVRKKEISSNALQFTGFFMSIQP
;
A
#
# COMPACT_ATOMS: atom_id res chain seq x y z
N MET A 1 -12.60 6.95 -11.26
CA MET A 1 -11.32 6.43 -11.80
C MET A 1 -10.81 5.40 -10.79
N HIS A 2 -10.56 4.16 -11.21
CA HIS A 2 -10.23 3.05 -10.29
C HIS A 2 -8.73 2.94 -9.93
N GLY A 3 -7.90 3.90 -10.34
CA GLY A 3 -6.46 3.82 -10.16
C GLY A 3 -5.81 5.16 -9.85
N ASN A 4 -4.66 5.09 -9.18
CA ASN A 4 -3.85 6.25 -8.84
C ASN A 4 -3.36 6.95 -10.14
N PRO A 5 -3.65 8.25 -10.34
CA PRO A 5 -3.28 8.96 -11.57
C PRO A 5 -1.77 9.00 -11.82
N TYR A 6 -0.94 8.91 -10.79
CA TYR A 6 0.52 8.87 -10.96
C TYR A 6 1.00 7.63 -11.74
N GLN A 7 0.19 6.56 -11.82
CA GLN A 7 0.53 5.36 -12.59
C GLN A 7 0.73 5.67 -14.08
N TYR A 8 -0.14 6.49 -14.66
CA TYR A 8 -0.02 6.87 -16.07
C TYR A 8 1.27 7.66 -16.34
N ALA A 9 1.64 8.55 -15.42
CA ALA A 9 2.90 9.29 -15.49
C ALA A 9 4.11 8.36 -15.36
N VAL A 10 4.06 7.35 -14.47
CA VAL A 10 5.11 6.33 -14.35
C VAL A 10 5.36 5.63 -15.68
N TYR A 11 4.29 5.22 -16.37
CA TYR A 11 4.40 4.52 -17.65
C TYR A 11 4.96 5.41 -18.76
N ALA A 12 4.43 6.62 -18.90
CA ALA A 12 4.87 7.55 -19.93
C ALA A 12 6.33 7.97 -19.72
N LEU A 13 6.69 8.37 -18.50
CA LEU A 13 8.05 8.78 -18.17
C LEU A 13 9.03 7.60 -18.22
N GLY A 14 8.62 6.42 -17.72
CA GLY A 14 9.45 5.22 -17.75
C GLY A 14 9.78 4.78 -19.18
N LEU A 15 8.78 4.79 -20.07
CA LEU A 15 8.99 4.53 -21.50
C LEU A 15 9.90 5.57 -22.15
N GLY A 16 9.70 6.87 -21.84
CA GLY A 16 10.57 7.94 -22.34
C GLY A 16 12.02 7.74 -21.91
N LEU A 17 12.26 7.49 -20.63
CA LEU A 17 13.59 7.24 -20.07
C LEU A 17 14.23 5.96 -20.65
N PHE A 18 13.42 4.92 -20.89
CA PHE A 18 13.85 3.71 -21.59
C PHE A 18 14.36 4.02 -23.00
N ILE A 19 13.58 4.74 -23.80
CA ILE A 19 13.94 5.07 -25.19
C ILE A 19 15.20 5.92 -25.22
N VAL A 20 15.30 6.93 -24.35
CA VAL A 20 16.47 7.83 -24.26
C VAL A 20 17.72 7.04 -23.88
N SER A 21 17.68 6.25 -22.80
CA SER A 21 18.83 5.47 -22.35
C SER A 21 19.24 4.40 -23.37
N TYR A 22 18.29 3.72 -24.01
CA TYR A 22 18.55 2.76 -25.06
C TYR A 22 19.28 3.40 -26.25
N ARG A 23 18.77 4.53 -26.75
CA ARG A 23 19.38 5.26 -27.87
C ARG A 23 20.78 5.77 -27.52
N TRP A 24 20.93 6.38 -26.35
CA TRP A 24 22.21 6.91 -25.89
C TRP A 24 23.27 5.80 -25.80
N SER A 25 22.90 4.66 -25.21
CA SER A 25 23.77 3.48 -25.06
C SER A 25 24.18 2.84 -26.39
N LYS A 26 23.40 3.01 -27.46
CA LYS A 26 23.75 2.57 -28.81
C LYS A 26 24.72 3.51 -29.51
N THR A 27 24.61 4.81 -29.24
CA THR A 27 25.45 5.83 -29.88
C THR A 27 26.78 6.07 -29.20
N GLN A 28 26.86 5.86 -27.88
CA GLN A 28 28.02 6.20 -27.07
C GLN A 28 28.28 5.15 -26.01
N ARG A 29 29.56 4.90 -25.74
CA ARG A 29 29.97 4.07 -24.61
C ARG A 29 29.80 4.86 -23.32
N LEU A 30 28.80 4.50 -22.52
CA LEU A 30 28.59 5.11 -21.22
C LEU A 30 29.69 4.70 -20.23
N SER A 31 30.11 5.64 -19.39
CA SER A 31 31.05 5.34 -18.31
C SER A 31 30.39 4.45 -17.25
N ALA A 32 31.20 3.69 -16.52
CA ALA A 32 30.71 2.83 -15.44
C ALA A 32 29.93 3.63 -14.37
N GLY A 33 30.33 4.87 -14.08
CA GLY A 33 29.63 5.75 -13.13
C GLY A 33 28.20 6.13 -13.57
N ILE A 34 28.00 6.39 -14.87
CA ILE A 34 26.65 6.67 -15.41
C ILE A 34 25.77 5.44 -15.29
N VAL A 35 26.29 4.27 -15.69
CA VAL A 35 25.55 3.00 -15.59
C VAL A 35 25.21 2.69 -14.14
N ALA A 36 26.15 2.84 -13.22
CA ALA A 36 25.91 2.67 -11.79
C ALA A 36 24.79 3.60 -11.28
N THR A 37 24.76 4.84 -11.75
CA THR A 37 23.70 5.81 -11.43
C THR A 37 22.34 5.33 -11.94
N PHE A 38 22.26 4.79 -13.17
CA PHE A 38 21.00 4.24 -13.70
C PHE A 38 20.44 3.11 -12.82
N PHE A 39 21.31 2.19 -12.38
CA PHE A 39 20.90 1.09 -11.51
C PHE A 39 20.51 1.58 -10.11
N LEU A 40 21.22 2.56 -9.55
CA LEU A 40 20.87 3.16 -8.26
C LEU A 40 19.49 3.82 -8.31
N LEU A 41 19.19 4.58 -9.37
CA LEU A 41 17.89 5.21 -9.56
C LEU A 41 16.76 4.20 -9.82
N ALA A 42 17.07 2.99 -10.29
CA ALA A 42 16.09 1.93 -10.51
C ALA A 42 15.70 1.18 -9.21
N VAL A 43 16.42 1.37 -8.10
CA VAL A 43 16.19 0.67 -6.82
C VAL A 43 14.73 0.77 -6.34
N PRO A 44 14.05 1.93 -6.36
CA PRO A 44 12.65 2.02 -5.94
C PRO A 44 11.72 1.08 -6.71
N ALA A 45 11.88 0.97 -8.04
CA ALA A 45 11.06 0.07 -8.85
C ALA A 45 11.28 -1.40 -8.47
N VAL A 46 12.54 -1.79 -8.27
CA VAL A 46 12.90 -3.16 -7.84
C VAL A 46 12.31 -3.47 -6.47
N VAL A 47 12.44 -2.54 -5.51
CA VAL A 47 11.84 -2.66 -4.18
C VAL A 47 10.32 -2.82 -4.27
N TYR A 48 9.65 -2.02 -5.11
CA TYR A 48 8.20 -2.11 -5.27
C TYR A 48 7.80 -3.46 -5.86
N ALA A 49 8.45 -3.91 -6.93
CA ALA A 49 8.19 -5.22 -7.52
C ALA A 49 8.43 -6.36 -6.52
N ALA A 50 9.54 -6.32 -5.78
CA ALA A 50 9.89 -7.30 -4.77
C ALA A 50 8.87 -7.36 -3.62
N TYR A 51 8.30 -6.23 -3.21
CA TYR A 51 7.18 -6.19 -2.26
C TYR A 51 5.95 -6.93 -2.79
N TYR A 52 5.55 -6.68 -4.04
CA TYR A 52 4.40 -7.37 -4.65
C TYR A 52 4.65 -8.86 -4.88
N LEU A 53 5.91 -9.26 -5.06
CA LEU A 53 6.34 -10.66 -5.12
C LEU A 53 6.53 -11.29 -3.73
N ARG A 54 6.30 -10.54 -2.64
CA ARG A 54 6.46 -10.98 -1.24
C ARG A 54 7.88 -11.51 -0.93
N VAL A 55 8.91 -10.91 -1.54
CA VAL A 55 10.32 -11.33 -1.36
C VAL A 55 10.82 -11.01 0.06
N PHE A 56 10.33 -9.94 0.67
CA PHE A 56 10.65 -9.56 2.04
C PHE A 56 9.37 -9.23 2.82
N ASN A 57 9.50 -9.18 4.16
CA ASN A 57 8.45 -8.76 5.08
C ASN A 57 8.02 -7.31 4.82
N GLU A 58 7.13 -6.75 5.64
CA GLU A 58 6.58 -5.40 5.43
C GLU A 58 7.37 -4.32 6.19
N PRO A 59 8.45 -3.71 5.64
CA PRO A 59 9.23 -2.74 6.40
C PRO A 59 8.52 -1.38 6.50
N ILE A 60 8.60 -0.78 7.69
CA ILE A 60 8.01 0.54 8.01
C ILE A 60 8.45 1.62 7.02
N TRP A 61 9.74 1.65 6.68
CA TRP A 61 10.28 2.68 5.79
C TRP A 61 9.64 2.63 4.39
N LEU A 62 9.24 1.44 3.92
CA LEU A 62 8.57 1.30 2.64
C LEU A 62 7.15 1.85 2.72
N TYR A 63 6.44 1.56 3.82
CA TYR A 63 5.12 2.15 4.06
C TYR A 63 5.17 3.67 4.18
N GLN A 64 6.18 4.21 4.87
CA GLN A 64 6.41 5.65 4.95
C GLN A 64 6.70 6.25 3.56
N LEU A 65 7.66 5.70 2.81
CA LEU A 65 7.98 6.15 1.46
C LEU A 65 6.76 6.11 0.54
N ARG A 66 6.07 4.96 0.52
CA ARG A 66 4.87 4.74 -0.30
C ARG A 66 3.69 5.59 0.16
N SER A 67 3.69 6.12 1.39
CA SER A 67 2.64 7.05 1.84
C SER A 67 2.83 8.46 1.29
N ILE A 68 4.01 8.85 0.78
CA ILE A 68 4.24 10.16 0.18
C ILE A 68 3.56 10.22 -1.20
N PRO A 69 2.57 11.12 -1.43
CA PRO A 69 1.94 11.25 -2.74
C PRO A 69 2.98 11.48 -3.86
N GLY A 70 2.86 10.71 -4.94
CA GLY A 70 3.79 10.79 -6.07
C GLY A 70 5.05 9.92 -5.94
N SER A 71 5.28 9.22 -4.82
CA SER A 71 6.39 8.26 -4.67
C SER A 71 6.44 7.19 -5.79
N GLU A 72 5.30 6.90 -6.39
CA GLU A 72 5.15 6.02 -7.55
C GLU A 72 6.05 6.44 -8.72
N LEU A 73 6.22 7.75 -8.91
CA LEU A 73 7.06 8.33 -9.97
C LEU A 73 8.52 7.87 -9.87
N LEU A 74 9.01 7.52 -8.69
CA LEU A 74 10.37 6.97 -8.53
C LEU A 74 10.57 5.69 -9.35
N ALA A 75 9.51 4.93 -9.63
CA ALA A 75 9.60 3.73 -10.44
C ALA A 75 9.92 4.04 -11.92
N CYS A 76 9.65 5.25 -12.43
CA CYS A 76 9.91 5.59 -13.82
C CYS A 76 11.42 5.57 -14.15
N PHE A 77 12.28 5.87 -13.18
CA PHE A 77 13.73 5.86 -13.37
C PHE A 77 14.30 4.47 -13.70
N SER A 78 13.56 3.40 -13.43
CA SER A 78 13.90 2.06 -13.92
C SER A 78 14.03 1.99 -15.45
N GLY A 79 13.40 2.92 -16.18
CA GLY A 79 13.53 3.04 -17.63
C GLY A 79 14.99 3.27 -18.05
N LEU A 80 15.78 4.02 -17.27
CA LEU A 80 17.19 4.24 -17.57
C LEU A 80 17.99 2.94 -17.56
N ALA A 81 17.84 2.13 -16.51
CA ALA A 81 18.50 0.83 -16.42
C ALA A 81 17.97 -0.16 -17.47
N GLY A 82 16.65 -0.19 -17.67
CA GLY A 82 15.99 -1.04 -18.67
C GLY A 82 16.45 -0.75 -20.10
N GLY A 83 16.54 0.52 -20.48
CA GLY A 83 16.98 0.95 -21.81
C GLY A 83 18.44 0.59 -22.08
N TRP A 84 19.32 0.83 -21.10
CA TRP A 84 20.72 0.41 -21.19
C TRP A 84 20.84 -1.11 -21.32
N PHE A 85 20.14 -1.86 -20.49
CA PHE A 85 20.15 -3.33 -20.52
C PHE A 85 19.65 -3.87 -21.86
N ALA A 86 18.56 -3.33 -22.40
CA ALA A 86 18.04 -3.69 -23.71
C ALA A 86 19.08 -3.45 -24.83
N ALA A 87 19.84 -2.34 -24.77
CA ALA A 87 20.90 -2.06 -25.74
C ALA A 87 22.04 -3.08 -25.67
N GLN A 88 22.44 -3.53 -24.48
CA GLN A 88 23.46 -4.56 -24.30
C GLN A 88 22.98 -5.93 -24.79
N VAL A 89 21.76 -6.31 -24.40
CA VAL A 89 21.16 -7.61 -24.75
C VAL A 89 20.96 -7.73 -26.26
N GLN A 90 20.46 -6.69 -26.93
CA GLN A 90 20.31 -6.71 -28.38
C GLN A 90 21.66 -6.83 -29.09
N THR A 91 22.70 -6.14 -28.61
CA THR A 91 24.04 -6.19 -29.22
C THR A 91 24.70 -7.56 -29.03
N ARG A 92 24.48 -8.20 -27.88
CA ARG A 92 25.11 -9.47 -27.51
C ARG A 92 24.35 -10.71 -27.99
N PHE A 93 23.02 -10.68 -27.95
CA PHE A 93 22.15 -11.85 -28.15
C PHE A 93 21.14 -11.67 -29.29
N GLN A 94 21.15 -10.53 -30.00
CA GLN A 94 20.23 -10.23 -31.11
C GLN A 94 18.74 -10.27 -30.74
N ILE A 95 18.40 -10.22 -29.45
CA ILE A 95 17.00 -10.13 -28.99
C ILE A 95 16.43 -8.76 -29.36
N SER A 96 15.21 -8.74 -29.89
CA SER A 96 14.56 -7.51 -30.33
C SER A 96 14.33 -6.53 -29.17
N THR A 97 14.41 -5.23 -29.49
CA THR A 97 14.05 -4.16 -28.54
C THR A 97 12.57 -4.22 -28.15
N LEU A 98 11.71 -4.75 -29.02
CA LEU A 98 10.30 -4.96 -28.72
C LEU A 98 10.11 -5.98 -27.59
N THR A 99 10.86 -7.09 -27.64
CA THR A 99 10.80 -8.13 -26.60
C THR A 99 11.31 -7.61 -25.26
N THR A 100 12.48 -6.98 -25.24
CA THR A 100 13.07 -6.44 -23.98
C THR A 100 12.26 -5.28 -23.42
N GLY A 101 11.75 -4.39 -24.29
CA GLY A 101 10.84 -3.30 -23.91
C GLY A 101 9.50 -3.81 -23.40
N GLY A 102 8.93 -4.84 -24.03
CA GLY A 102 7.70 -5.48 -23.57
C GLY A 102 7.84 -6.12 -22.20
N LEU A 103 8.94 -6.84 -21.95
CA LEU A 103 9.24 -7.40 -20.62
C LEU A 103 9.41 -6.31 -19.56
N TYR A 104 10.18 -5.25 -19.87
CA TYR A 104 10.33 -4.10 -18.99
C TYR A 104 8.99 -3.48 -18.62
N PHE A 105 8.16 -3.21 -19.62
CA PHE A 105 6.85 -2.60 -19.41
C PHE A 105 5.92 -3.51 -18.60
N GLY A 106 5.93 -4.82 -18.88
CA GLY A 106 5.20 -5.80 -18.08
C GLY A 106 5.58 -5.78 -16.60
N MET A 107 6.88 -5.69 -16.29
CA MET A 107 7.35 -5.55 -14.91
C MET A 107 6.92 -4.22 -14.26
N LEU A 108 6.91 -3.13 -15.03
CA LEU A 108 6.47 -1.82 -14.56
C LEU A 108 4.96 -1.76 -14.28
N LEU A 109 4.16 -2.53 -15.00
CA LEU A 109 2.71 -2.65 -14.80
C LEU A 109 2.34 -3.43 -13.52
N LEU A 110 3.17 -4.39 -13.12
CA LEU A 110 2.85 -5.38 -12.07
C LEU A 110 2.31 -4.76 -10.76
N PRO A 111 2.91 -3.69 -10.18
CA PRO A 111 2.43 -3.11 -8.93
C PRO A 111 1.02 -2.48 -9.00
N TYR A 112 0.53 -2.20 -10.21
CA TYR A 112 -0.65 -1.37 -10.44
C TYR A 112 -1.81 -2.14 -11.07
N LEU A 113 -1.53 -3.36 -11.53
CA LEU A 113 -2.47 -4.18 -12.29
C LEU A 113 -3.73 -4.54 -11.50
N LYS A 114 -3.65 -4.60 -10.17
CA LYS A 114 -4.77 -4.94 -9.28
C LYS A 114 -5.99 -4.06 -9.47
N GLY A 115 -5.81 -2.74 -9.59
CA GLY A 115 -6.94 -1.81 -9.74
C GLY A 115 -7.71 -1.98 -11.05
N TRP A 116 -7.08 -2.60 -12.04
CA TRP A 116 -7.66 -2.84 -13.36
C TRP A 116 -8.30 -4.21 -13.45
N ILE A 117 -7.67 -5.24 -12.86
CA ILE A 117 -8.19 -6.61 -12.86
C ILE A 117 -9.33 -6.77 -11.85
N TRP A 118 -9.22 -6.14 -10.69
CA TRP A 118 -10.13 -6.32 -9.56
C TRP A 118 -10.65 -4.99 -8.99
N PRO A 119 -11.30 -4.13 -9.81
CA PRO A 119 -11.86 -2.89 -9.31
C PRO A 119 -12.97 -3.18 -8.29
N ILE A 120 -12.98 -2.45 -7.18
CA ILE A 120 -14.11 -2.52 -6.24
C ILE A 120 -15.34 -1.87 -6.86
N ASP A 121 -16.50 -2.50 -6.72
CA ASP A 121 -17.77 -1.94 -7.18
C ASP A 121 -18.22 -0.83 -6.22
N SER A 122 -18.14 0.43 -6.68
CA SER A 122 -18.58 1.58 -5.90
C SER A 122 -20.07 1.56 -5.57
N GLY A 123 -20.89 0.87 -6.37
CA GLY A 123 -22.32 0.70 -6.09
C GLY A 123 -22.62 -0.30 -4.97
N SER A 124 -21.64 -1.14 -4.60
CA SER A 124 -21.83 -2.16 -3.57
C SER A 124 -21.79 -1.61 -2.15
N PHE A 125 -21.20 -0.43 -1.93
CA PHE A 125 -21.02 0.13 -0.59
C PHE A 125 -22.35 0.44 0.09
N SER A 126 -22.45 0.07 1.36
CA SER A 126 -23.62 0.33 2.19
C SER A 126 -23.21 1.19 3.39
N LYS A 127 -24.06 2.14 3.78
CA LYS A 127 -23.85 2.94 5.00
C LYS A 127 -24.27 2.14 6.24
N SER A 128 -23.60 1.03 6.48
CA SER A 128 -23.93 0.10 7.56
C SER A 128 -23.14 0.42 8.82
N TRP A 129 -23.84 0.78 9.89
CA TRP A 129 -23.24 1.12 11.18
C TRP A 129 -23.92 0.31 12.29
N ARG A 130 -23.13 -0.21 13.22
CA ARG A 130 -23.61 -0.84 14.46
C ARG A 130 -23.13 -0.02 15.65
N GLY A 131 -23.99 0.88 16.13
CA GLY A 131 -23.58 1.91 17.09
C GLY A 131 -22.58 2.87 16.44
N GLU A 132 -21.40 3.04 17.05
CA GLU A 132 -20.33 3.88 16.51
C GLU A 132 -19.36 3.15 15.57
N VAL A 133 -19.58 1.85 15.30
CA VAL A 133 -18.68 1.03 14.46
C VAL A 133 -19.24 0.92 13.04
N CYS A 134 -18.45 1.34 12.06
CA CYS A 134 -18.74 1.11 10.64
C CYS A 134 -18.55 -0.37 10.34
N LEU A 135 -19.56 -1.00 9.77
CA LEU A 135 -19.45 -2.38 9.30
C LEU A 135 -18.85 -2.39 7.90
N GLN A 136 -17.99 -3.36 7.62
CA GLN A 136 -17.42 -3.50 6.28
C GLN A 136 -18.47 -4.00 5.30
N THR A 137 -18.54 -3.41 4.12
CA THR A 137 -19.47 -3.88 3.09
C THR A 137 -18.92 -5.09 2.33
N THR A 138 -17.60 -5.20 2.18
CA THR A 138 -16.95 -6.31 1.46
C THR A 138 -15.81 -6.89 2.29
N PRO A 139 -15.36 -8.14 2.04
CA PRO A 139 -14.19 -8.70 2.71
C PRO A 139 -12.91 -7.86 2.57
N SER A 140 -12.79 -7.07 1.50
CA SER A 140 -11.63 -6.21 1.19
C SER A 140 -11.60 -4.84 1.87
N THR A 141 -12.66 -4.46 2.60
CA THR A 141 -12.84 -3.08 3.08
C THR A 141 -12.75 -2.95 4.60
N CYS A 142 -12.31 -3.99 5.32
CA CYS A 142 -12.11 -3.95 6.79
C CYS A 142 -11.21 -2.78 7.26
N GLY A 143 -10.14 -2.46 6.53
CA GLY A 143 -9.27 -1.33 6.85
C GLY A 143 -9.96 0.03 6.70
N LEU A 144 -10.82 0.17 5.68
CA LEU A 144 -11.60 1.38 5.40
C LEU A 144 -12.70 1.58 6.45
N ALA A 145 -13.44 0.53 6.79
CA ALA A 145 -14.45 0.56 7.84
C ALA A 145 -13.84 0.82 9.23
N SER A 146 -12.67 0.23 9.51
CA SER A 146 -11.91 0.54 10.73
C SER A 146 -11.47 2.01 10.77
N ALA A 147 -10.99 2.55 9.65
CA ALA A 147 -10.64 3.96 9.54
C ALA A 147 -11.86 4.86 9.77
N ALA A 148 -12.97 4.65 9.06
CA ALA A 148 -14.21 5.39 9.24
C ALA A 148 -14.68 5.36 10.71
N THR A 149 -14.57 4.20 11.37
CA THR A 149 -14.89 4.05 12.79
C THR A 149 -14.03 4.95 13.68
N VAL A 150 -12.70 4.93 13.53
CA VAL A 150 -11.79 5.77 14.33
C VAL A 150 -12.01 7.26 14.03
N LEU A 151 -12.17 7.61 12.76
CA LEU A 151 -12.37 8.99 12.31
C LEU A 151 -13.65 9.60 12.91
N ARG A 152 -14.72 8.80 13.01
CA ARG A 152 -15.97 9.22 13.65
C ARG A 152 -15.80 9.55 15.13
N GLN A 153 -14.93 8.85 15.85
CA GLN A 153 -14.63 9.18 17.26
C GLN A 153 -13.94 10.54 17.42
N HIS A 154 -13.27 11.01 16.37
CA HIS A 154 -12.65 12.33 16.31
C HIS A 154 -13.57 13.40 15.69
N GLY A 155 -14.85 13.08 15.46
CA GLY A 155 -15.83 14.02 14.90
C GLY A 155 -15.81 14.16 13.38
N PHE A 156 -15.00 13.38 12.66
CA PHE A 156 -14.99 13.35 11.20
C PHE A 156 -16.09 12.40 10.70
N VAL A 157 -16.96 12.89 9.82
CA VAL A 157 -18.03 12.10 9.21
C VAL A 157 -17.58 11.66 7.82
N LEU A 158 -16.80 10.57 7.79
CA LEU A 158 -16.33 9.95 6.55
C LEU A 158 -16.91 8.53 6.44
N GLU A 159 -17.44 8.20 5.27
CA GLU A 159 -17.99 6.87 5.02
C GLU A 159 -16.91 5.92 4.46
N GLU A 160 -17.16 4.62 4.56
CA GLU A 160 -16.31 3.58 3.96
C GLU A 160 -16.06 3.83 2.46
N ALA A 161 -17.10 4.27 1.73
CA ALA A 161 -17.04 4.53 0.30
C ALA A 161 -16.14 5.73 -0.06
N ASP A 162 -16.17 6.79 0.76
CA ASP A 162 -15.36 8.00 0.54
C ASP A 162 -13.87 7.64 0.66
N LEU A 163 -13.53 6.90 1.72
CA LEU A 163 -12.17 6.42 1.95
C LEU A 163 -11.73 5.43 0.86
N ALA A 164 -12.64 4.56 0.37
CA ALA A 164 -12.32 3.59 -0.67
C ALA A 164 -11.95 4.28 -1.99
N ALA A 165 -12.68 5.34 -2.34
CA ALA A 165 -12.40 6.15 -3.51
C ALA A 165 -11.05 6.87 -3.38
N ASP A 166 -10.78 7.47 -2.23
CA ASP A 166 -9.53 8.18 -1.95
C ASP A 166 -8.30 7.26 -1.86
N ALA A 167 -8.49 6.02 -1.39
CA ALA A 167 -7.44 5.03 -1.21
C ALA A 167 -7.23 4.11 -2.44
N TYR A 168 -7.94 4.33 -3.54
CA TYR A 168 -7.87 3.48 -4.74
C TYR A 168 -8.08 1.99 -4.42
N SER A 169 -9.00 1.70 -3.50
CA SER A 169 -9.24 0.35 -2.99
C SER A 169 -9.70 -0.63 -4.09
N THR A 170 -9.35 -1.89 -3.92
CA THR A 170 -9.64 -2.97 -4.88
C THR A 170 -10.40 -4.10 -4.20
N GLN A 171 -10.95 -5.04 -4.96
CA GLN A 171 -11.57 -6.25 -4.37
C GLN A 171 -10.55 -7.14 -3.64
N SER A 172 -9.26 -6.94 -3.88
CA SER A 172 -8.19 -7.67 -3.17
C SER A 172 -7.76 -7.02 -1.86
N GLY A 173 -8.33 -5.85 -1.52
CA GLY A 173 -7.98 -5.07 -0.34
C GLY A 173 -7.57 -3.63 -0.66
N THR A 174 -7.15 -2.94 0.39
CA THR A 174 -6.61 -1.58 0.34
C THR A 174 -5.18 -1.58 0.84
N GLU A 175 -4.25 -1.03 0.08
CA GLU A 175 -2.87 -0.90 0.56
C GLU A 175 -2.76 0.17 1.66
N ASN A 176 -2.04 -0.16 2.74
CA ASN A 176 -1.91 0.67 3.94
C ASN A 176 -1.42 2.10 3.66
N TRP A 177 -0.59 2.30 2.64
CA TRP A 177 -0.11 3.63 2.25
C TRP A 177 -1.16 4.47 1.55
N TYR A 178 -2.06 3.86 0.78
CA TYR A 178 -3.17 4.59 0.19
C TYR A 178 -4.24 4.91 1.23
N LEU A 179 -4.50 3.99 2.17
CA LEU A 179 -5.38 4.28 3.30
C LEU A 179 -4.86 5.45 4.14
N LYS A 180 -3.54 5.47 4.43
CA LYS A 180 -2.91 6.61 5.11
C LYS A 180 -3.12 7.92 4.34
N ARG A 181 -2.83 7.94 3.04
CA ARG A 181 -3.04 9.13 2.19
C ARG A 181 -4.50 9.58 2.18
N ALA A 182 -5.43 8.63 2.11
CA ALA A 182 -6.86 8.92 2.14
C ALA A 182 -7.26 9.61 3.45
N ILE A 183 -6.77 9.11 4.59
CA ILE A 183 -7.01 9.75 5.90
C ILE A 183 -6.33 11.13 5.97
N GLU A 184 -5.06 11.23 5.59
CA GLU A 184 -4.29 12.48 5.64
C GLU A 184 -4.82 13.58 4.72
N LYS A 185 -5.51 13.21 3.63
CA LYS A 185 -6.22 14.16 2.75
C LYS A 185 -7.27 14.98 3.50
N HIS A 186 -7.81 14.46 4.61
CA HIS A 186 -8.78 15.14 5.47
C HIS A 186 -8.12 15.91 6.63
N GLY A 187 -6.80 16.13 6.57
CA GLY A 187 -6.06 16.93 7.55
C GLY A 187 -5.63 16.18 8.82
N ILE A 188 -5.71 14.85 8.81
CA ILE A 188 -5.52 14.01 10.00
C ILE A 188 -4.17 13.29 9.92
N THR A 189 -3.36 13.36 10.96
CA THR A 189 -2.03 12.75 10.95
C THR A 189 -2.10 11.25 11.23
N VAL A 190 -1.39 10.45 10.43
CA VAL A 190 -1.31 9.00 10.62
C VAL A 190 0.12 8.52 10.78
N LYS A 191 0.37 7.72 11.83
CA LYS A 191 1.69 7.13 12.11
C LYS A 191 1.62 5.61 12.07
N TYR A 192 2.54 5.01 11.32
CA TYR A 192 2.77 3.56 11.38
C TYR A 192 3.55 3.21 12.64
N GLN A 193 3.10 2.18 13.33
CA GLN A 193 3.83 1.58 14.45
C GLN A 193 3.87 0.07 14.26
N PHE A 194 5.02 -0.54 14.57
CA PHE A 194 5.13 -1.99 14.67
C PHE A 194 5.57 -2.35 16.07
N LEU A 195 4.74 -3.10 16.77
CA LEU A 195 5.02 -3.64 18.08
C LEU A 195 5.20 -5.15 17.97
N GLN A 196 5.96 -5.74 18.91
CA GLN A 196 6.10 -7.18 19.01
C GLN A 196 5.30 -7.69 20.21
N PRO A 197 4.61 -8.85 20.10
CA PRO A 197 3.99 -9.48 21.25
C PRO A 197 5.06 -10.00 22.24
N PRO A 198 4.76 -10.08 23.54
CA PRO A 198 3.50 -9.71 24.18
C PRO A 198 3.31 -8.19 24.23
N PHE A 199 2.09 -7.72 24.00
CA PHE A 199 1.78 -6.29 24.04
C PHE A 199 1.47 -5.87 25.48
N ALA A 200 2.20 -4.87 25.97
CA ALA A 200 1.87 -4.20 27.24
C ALA A 200 0.62 -3.33 27.05
N ASP A 201 0.66 -2.48 26.02
CA ASP A 201 -0.46 -1.64 25.62
C ASP A 201 -0.57 -1.58 24.09
N LEU A 202 -1.77 -1.25 23.60
CA LEU A 202 -2.04 -1.01 22.19
C LEU A 202 -2.06 0.49 21.90
N PRO A 203 -1.49 0.93 20.77
CA PRO A 203 -1.68 2.30 20.32
C PRO A 203 -3.18 2.60 20.17
N CYS A 204 -3.64 3.69 20.78
CA CYS A 204 -5.05 4.03 20.83
C CYS A 204 -5.25 5.55 20.69
N PRO A 205 -6.16 6.03 19.83
CA PRO A 205 -6.91 5.24 18.86
C PRO A 205 -6.04 4.84 17.66
N SER A 206 -6.31 3.65 17.10
CA SER A 206 -5.57 3.15 15.94
C SER A 206 -6.35 2.15 15.11
N ILE A 207 -5.85 1.86 13.92
CA ILE A 207 -6.24 0.69 13.13
C ILE A 207 -5.18 -0.37 13.34
N ALA A 208 -5.57 -1.59 13.72
CA ALA A 208 -4.67 -2.69 14.03
C ALA A 208 -4.88 -3.88 13.09
N GLY A 209 -3.78 -4.49 12.65
CA GLY A 209 -3.82 -5.68 11.80
C GLY A 209 -3.89 -6.98 12.61
N LEU A 210 -4.83 -7.86 12.27
CA LEU A 210 -5.02 -9.21 12.82
C LEU A 210 -4.75 -10.29 11.76
N ARG A 211 -4.43 -11.51 12.20
CA ARG A 211 -4.40 -12.72 11.37
C ARG A 211 -5.68 -13.53 11.61
N LEU A 212 -6.42 -13.86 10.55
CA LEU A 212 -7.58 -14.76 10.64
C LEU A 212 -7.25 -16.21 10.28
N GLY A 213 -6.04 -16.46 9.76
CA GLY A 213 -5.58 -17.77 9.33
C GLY A 213 -4.40 -17.67 8.35
N PRO A 214 -4.02 -18.78 7.70
CA PRO A 214 -2.95 -18.77 6.70
C PRO A 214 -3.27 -17.85 5.52
N GLY A 215 -2.55 -16.73 5.43
CA GLY A 215 -2.65 -15.79 4.30
C GLY A 215 -3.83 -14.81 4.34
N ALA A 216 -4.68 -14.85 5.37
CA ALA A 216 -5.81 -13.94 5.53
C ALA A 216 -5.53 -12.90 6.63
N GLY A 217 -5.52 -11.63 6.26
CA GLY A 217 -5.42 -10.49 7.17
C GLY A 217 -6.77 -9.85 7.42
N HIS A 218 -6.92 -9.23 8.59
CA HIS A 218 -8.09 -8.43 8.96
C HIS A 218 -7.64 -7.14 9.66
N PHE A 219 -8.45 -6.09 9.59
CA PHE A 219 -8.19 -4.86 10.30
C PHE A 219 -9.34 -4.55 11.24
N VAL A 220 -8.98 -4.09 12.44
CA VAL A 220 -9.93 -3.65 13.46
C VAL A 220 -9.54 -2.26 13.97
N ALA A 221 -10.51 -1.51 14.48
CA ALA A 221 -10.27 -0.23 15.13
C ALA A 221 -10.05 -0.44 16.64
N VAL A 222 -8.90 -0.03 17.17
CA VAL A 222 -8.67 0.08 18.63
C VAL A 222 -9.17 1.45 19.07
N LEU A 223 -10.30 1.48 19.79
CA LEU A 223 -11.08 2.69 20.03
C LEU A 223 -10.71 3.38 21.33
N ARG A 224 -10.69 2.62 22.44
CA ARG A 224 -10.43 3.15 23.79
C ARG A 224 -9.69 2.12 24.64
N ASP A 225 -8.84 2.61 25.52
CA ASP A 225 -8.30 1.86 26.66
C ASP A 225 -9.07 2.29 27.92
N ASN A 226 -9.79 1.35 28.55
CA ASN A 226 -10.55 1.58 29.77
C ASN A 226 -9.80 1.07 31.03
N GLY A 227 -8.52 0.75 30.91
CA GLY A 227 -7.68 0.25 32.01
C GLY A 227 -7.60 -1.27 32.07
N ASP A 228 -8.71 -1.98 32.24
CA ASP A 228 -8.75 -3.46 32.32
C ASP A 228 -9.10 -4.14 30.99
N HIS A 229 -9.73 -3.39 30.07
CA HIS A 229 -10.09 -3.84 28.73
C HIS A 229 -9.91 -2.75 27.67
N TYR A 230 -9.74 -3.19 26.43
CA TYR A 230 -9.82 -2.35 25.24
C TYR A 230 -11.21 -2.45 24.63
N GLU A 231 -11.73 -1.32 24.13
CA GLU A 231 -12.85 -1.31 23.19
C GLU A 231 -12.32 -1.40 21.78
N ILE A 232 -12.77 -2.43 21.04
CA ILE A 232 -12.37 -2.67 19.66
C ILE A 232 -13.62 -2.60 18.78
N GLY A 233 -13.54 -1.84 17.68
CA GLY A 233 -14.52 -1.88 16.60
C GLY A 233 -14.07 -2.90 15.57
N ASP A 234 -14.71 -4.07 15.56
CA ASP A 234 -14.53 -5.07 14.52
C ASP A 234 -15.51 -4.78 13.38
N PRO A 235 -15.04 -4.49 12.15
CA PRO A 235 -15.91 -4.22 11.01
C PRO A 235 -16.87 -5.37 10.65
N MET A 236 -16.63 -6.59 11.12
CA MET A 236 -17.53 -7.73 10.89
C MET A 236 -18.63 -7.84 11.96
N HIS A 237 -18.32 -7.49 13.20
CA HIS A 237 -19.16 -7.82 14.37
C HIS A 237 -19.65 -6.59 15.14
N GLY A 238 -19.13 -5.40 14.85
CA GLY A 238 -19.35 -4.17 15.59
C GLY A 238 -18.42 -4.04 16.79
N ARG A 239 -18.90 -3.40 17.86
CA ARG A 239 -18.09 -3.17 19.06
C ARG A 239 -17.91 -4.45 19.87
N ILE A 240 -16.67 -4.76 20.22
CA ILE A 240 -16.29 -5.84 21.14
C ILE A 240 -15.42 -5.27 22.28
N ARG A 241 -15.40 -5.98 23.41
CA ARG A 241 -14.53 -5.66 24.55
C ARG A 241 -13.56 -6.80 24.77
N VAL A 242 -12.28 -6.47 24.93
CA VAL A 242 -11.21 -7.45 25.01
C VAL A 242 -10.35 -7.15 26.22
N ARG A 243 -10.14 -8.14 27.09
CA ARG A 243 -9.38 -7.93 28.33
C ARG A 243 -7.90 -7.71 28.01
N LYS A 244 -7.20 -6.86 28.77
CA LYS A 244 -5.76 -6.65 28.58
C LYS A 244 -4.97 -7.96 28.65
N LYS A 245 -5.38 -8.91 29.49
CA LYS A 245 -4.76 -10.25 29.55
C LYS A 245 -4.79 -10.98 28.20
N GLU A 246 -5.88 -10.88 27.45
CA GLU A 246 -6.04 -11.51 26.12
C GLU A 246 -5.20 -10.79 25.07
N ILE A 247 -5.03 -9.47 25.20
CA ILE A 247 -4.11 -8.68 24.39
C ILE A 247 -2.66 -9.09 24.64
N SER A 248 -2.24 -9.17 25.90
CA SER A 248 -0.88 -9.55 26.27
C SER A 248 -0.53 -10.98 25.85
N SER A 249 -1.48 -11.92 25.92
CA SER A 249 -1.30 -13.27 25.37
C SER A 249 -1.46 -13.37 23.86
N ASN A 250 -1.73 -12.25 23.18
CA ASN A 250 -2.02 -12.14 21.75
C ASN A 250 -3.11 -13.12 21.26
N ALA A 251 -4.18 -13.29 22.04
CA ALA A 251 -5.25 -14.24 21.74
C ALA A 251 -5.97 -13.93 20.41
N LEU A 252 -6.05 -12.65 20.04
CA LEU A 252 -6.63 -12.17 18.77
C LEU A 252 -5.67 -12.24 17.58
N GLN A 253 -4.43 -12.69 17.78
CA GLN A 253 -3.41 -12.80 16.73
C GLN A 253 -3.12 -11.47 16.01
N PHE A 254 -2.88 -10.39 16.78
CA PHE A 254 -2.34 -9.16 16.23
C PHE A 254 -1.02 -9.44 15.51
N THR A 255 -0.88 -8.85 14.34
CA THR A 255 0.31 -8.89 13.48
C THR A 255 1.46 -8.04 14.03
N GLY A 256 1.15 -7.14 14.96
CA GLY A 256 2.05 -6.09 15.43
C GLY A 256 1.95 -4.79 14.63
N PHE A 257 1.24 -4.76 13.50
CA PHE A 257 1.03 -3.56 12.70
C PHE A 257 -0.10 -2.68 13.27
N PHE A 258 0.18 -1.38 13.40
CA PHE A 258 -0.78 -0.36 13.81
C PHE A 258 -0.66 0.91 12.95
N MET A 259 -1.79 1.56 12.69
CA MET A 259 -1.90 2.92 12.16
C MET A 259 -2.55 3.80 13.22
N SER A 260 -1.75 4.54 13.97
CA SER A 260 -2.26 5.50 14.95
C SER A 260 -2.75 6.76 14.27
N ILE A 261 -3.95 7.18 14.66
CA ILE A 261 -4.63 8.34 14.08
C ILE A 261 -4.59 9.46 15.12
N GLN A 262 -4.08 10.62 14.71
CA GLN A 262 -3.91 11.80 15.54
C GLN A 262 -4.62 12.98 14.86
N PRO A 263 -5.70 13.53 15.43
CA PRO A 263 -6.35 14.72 14.90
C PRO A 263 -5.46 15.96 15.01
#